data_AF-A0A6B3FVI0-F1
#
_entry.id   AF-A0A6B3FVI0-F1
#
_cell.length_a   1.000
_cell.length_b   1.000
_cell.length_c   1.000
_cell.angle_alpha   90.00
_cell.angle_beta   90.00
_cell.angle_gamma   90.00
#
_symmetry.space_group_name_H-M   'P 1'
#
loop_
_entity.id
_entity.type
_entity.pdbx_description
1 polymer ?
#
loop_
_entity_poly.entity_id
_entity_poly.type
_entity_poly.pdbx_seq_one_letter_code
_entity_poly.pdbx_strand_id
1 'polypeptide(L)'
;FAYYLGINNVLGLIGAFGAQRLADEQQLLTVLRQFLTETAELGSPLPAYLLENRQLRCKANLLTRLHGLDELVGPVDTQSVYVT
;
A
#
# COMPACT_ATOMS: atom_id res chain seq x y z
N PHE A 1 -5.73 -5.50 -4.49
CA PHE A 1 -5.49 -4.26 -5.27
C PHE A 1 -4.97 -3.12 -4.39
N ALA A 2 -5.63 -2.76 -3.29
CA ALA A 2 -5.21 -1.67 -2.40
C ALA A 2 -3.73 -1.75 -1.95
N TYR A 3 -3.24 -2.96 -1.62
CA TYR A 3 -1.82 -3.18 -1.35
C TYR A 3 -0.91 -2.68 -2.47
N TYR A 4 -1.17 -3.06 -3.72
CA TYR A 4 -0.27 -2.77 -4.83
C TYR A 4 -0.23 -1.27 -5.16
N LEU A 5 -1.41 -0.63 -5.23
CA LEU A 5 -1.49 0.78 -5.60
C LEU A 5 -1.21 1.71 -4.41
N GLY A 6 -1.86 1.49 -3.27
CA GLY A 6 -1.68 2.36 -2.11
C GLY A 6 -0.32 2.18 -1.45
N ILE A 7 0.02 0.94 -1.11
CA ILE A 7 1.13 0.64 -0.19
C ILE A 7 2.43 0.40 -0.94
N ASN A 8 2.43 -0.54 -1.88
CA ASN A 8 3.60 -0.94 -2.67
C ASN A 8 3.92 0.02 -3.83
N ASN A 9 3.22 1.14 -3.93
CA ASN A 9 3.49 2.15 -4.94
C ASN A 9 3.43 3.57 -4.35
N VAL A 10 2.25 4.10 -4.05
CA VAL A 10 2.11 5.52 -3.63
C VAL A 10 2.89 5.82 -2.35
N LEU A 11 2.76 5.00 -1.30
CA LEU A 11 3.55 5.20 -0.07
C LEU A 11 5.05 5.04 -0.31
N GLY A 12 5.46 4.12 -1.20
CA GLY A 12 6.85 3.96 -1.60
C GLY A 12 7.41 5.22 -2.31
N LEU A 13 6.62 5.85 -3.18
CA LEU A 13 6.98 7.11 -3.84
C LEU A 13 7.13 8.24 -2.84
N ILE A 14 6.18 8.38 -1.92
CA ILE A 14 6.21 9.40 -0.85
C ILE A 14 7.46 9.22 0.02
N GLY A 15 7.73 8.01 0.49
CA GLY A 15 8.91 7.71 1.28
C GLY A 15 10.22 7.96 0.52
N ALA A 16 10.28 7.68 -0.78
CA ALA A 16 11.45 7.97 -1.61
C ALA A 16 11.72 9.48 -1.74
N PHE A 17 10.68 10.29 -1.93
CA PHE A 17 10.79 11.75 -1.97
C PHE A 17 11.26 12.31 -0.62
N GLY A 18 10.68 11.82 0.47
CA GLY A 18 11.06 12.19 1.84
C GLY A 18 12.52 11.85 2.16
N ALA A 19 12.94 10.61 1.90
CA ALA A 19 14.31 10.15 2.16
C ALA A 19 15.36 10.94 1.38
N GLN A 20 15.03 11.35 0.15
CA GLN A 20 15.90 12.16 -0.71
C GLN A 20 15.78 13.67 -0.45
N ARG A 21 14.93 14.08 0.51
CA ARG A 21 14.66 15.48 0.86
C ARG A 21 14.18 16.33 -0.33
N LEU A 22 13.47 15.70 -1.27
CA LEU A 22 12.87 16.36 -2.42
C LEU A 22 11.55 17.06 -2.05
N ALA A 23 10.85 16.52 -1.05
CA ALA A 23 9.68 17.12 -0.41
C ALA A 23 9.55 16.58 1.01
N ASP A 24 8.83 17.29 1.87
CA ASP A 24 8.50 16.80 3.20
C ASP A 24 7.49 15.65 3.11
N GLU A 25 7.80 14.52 3.76
CA GLU A 25 6.97 13.32 3.70
C GLU A 25 5.57 13.54 4.28
N GLN A 26 5.45 14.30 5.37
CA GLN A 26 4.16 14.57 6.02
C GLN A 26 3.27 15.47 5.15
N GLN A 27 3.87 16.42 4.42
CA GLN A 27 3.14 17.22 3.44
C GLN A 27 2.61 16.36 2.29
N LEU A 28 3.42 15.45 1.74
CA LEU A 28 2.98 14.54 0.70
C LEU A 28 1.86 13.59 1.17
N LEU A 29 1.94 13.08 2.41
CA LEU A 29 0.86 12.29 3.00
C LEU A 29 -0.43 13.12 3.19
N THR A 30 -0.30 14.40 3.52
CA THR A 30 -1.44 15.32 3.61
C THR A 30 -2.10 15.53 2.25
N VAL A 31 -1.31 15.77 1.20
CA VAL A 31 -1.81 15.88 -0.18
C VAL A 31 -2.51 14.60 -0.62
N LEU A 32 -1.93 13.43 -0.33
CA LEU A 32 -2.57 12.15 -0.63
C LEU A 32 -3.92 12.01 0.08
N ARG A 33 -4.00 12.36 1.37
CA ARG A 33 -5.26 12.30 2.13
C ARG A 33 -6.33 13.20 1.52
N GLN A 34 -5.98 14.42 1.11
CA GLN A 34 -6.90 15.35 0.45
C GLN A 34 -7.41 14.77 -0.88
N PHE A 35 -6.50 14.32 -1.74
CA PHE A 35 -6.86 13.69 -3.01
C PHE A 35 -7.79 12.48 -2.85
N LEU A 36 -7.51 11.59 -1.88
CA LEU A 36 -8.37 10.44 -1.60
C LEU A 36 -9.75 10.87 -1.08
N THR A 37 -9.82 11.96 -0.31
CA THR A 37 -11.09 12.48 0.21
C THR A 37 -11.96 13.02 -0.93
N GLU A 38 -11.38 13.80 -1.84
CA GLU A 38 -12.07 14.33 -3.02
C GLU A 38 -12.52 13.22 -3.98
N THR A 39 -11.70 12.20 -4.17
CA THR A 39 -11.99 11.11 -5.11
C THR A 39 -12.91 10.03 -4.53
N ALA A 40 -13.17 10.03 -3.22
CA ALA A 40 -14.14 9.12 -2.60
C ALA A 40 -15.55 9.30 -3.20
N GLU A 41 -15.90 10.51 -3.64
CA GLU A 41 -17.19 10.82 -4.27
C GLU A 41 -17.37 10.17 -5.66
N LEU A 42 -16.29 9.68 -6.27
CA LEU A 42 -16.30 9.04 -7.60
C LEU A 42 -16.80 7.58 -7.58
N GLY A 43 -17.18 7.05 -6.42
CA GLY A 43 -17.86 5.75 -6.28
C GLY A 43 -16.96 4.51 -6.23
N SER A 44 -15.63 4.68 -6.25
CA SER A 44 -14.70 3.58 -5.99
C SER A 44 -14.63 3.28 -4.49
N PRO A 45 -14.58 2.01 -4.05
CA PRO A 45 -14.41 1.67 -2.64
C PRO A 45 -12.97 1.90 -2.15
N LEU A 46 -12.00 2.10 -3.06
CA LEU A 46 -10.59 2.17 -2.71
C LEU A 46 -10.22 3.39 -1.84
N PRO A 47 -10.66 4.64 -2.15
CA PRO A 47 -10.28 5.79 -1.33
C PRO A 47 -10.80 5.68 0.11
N ALA A 48 -12.07 5.32 0.29
CA ALA A 48 -12.65 5.08 1.62
C ALA A 48 -11.88 3.96 2.35
N TYR A 49 -11.57 2.86 1.66
CA TYR A 49 -10.77 1.77 2.24
C TYR A 49 -9.42 2.27 2.78
N LEU A 50 -8.68 3.09 2.01
CA LEU A 50 -7.37 3.62 2.41
C LEU A 50 -7.46 4.70 3.49
N LEU A 51 -8.54 5.48 3.55
CA LEU A 51 -8.72 6.57 4.51
C LEU A 51 -9.20 6.10 5.88
N GLU A 52 -10.11 5.12 5.91
CA GLU A 52 -10.89 4.79 7.10
C GLU A 52 -10.38 3.55 7.83
N ASN A 53 -9.67 2.64 7.15
CA ASN A 53 -9.18 1.42 7.76
C ASN A 53 -7.87 1.67 8.51
N ARG A 54 -7.88 1.45 9.83
CA ARG A 54 -6.68 1.55 10.67
C ARG A 54 -5.63 0.48 10.38
N GLN A 55 -6.06 -0.66 9.86
CA GLN A 55 -5.22 -1.78 9.47
C GLN A 55 -5.49 -2.09 7.99
N LEU A 56 -4.41 -2.17 7.22
CA LEU A 56 -4.48 -2.47 5.80
C LEU A 56 -3.85 -3.83 5.56
N ARG A 57 -4.51 -4.66 4.77
CA ARG A 57 -3.96 -5.96 4.40
C ARG A 57 -2.72 -5.76 3.53
N CYS A 58 -1.57 -6.19 4.01
CA CYS A 58 -0.26 -6.01 3.39
C CYS A 58 0.39 -7.35 3.06
N LYS A 59 1.16 -7.38 1.97
CA LYS A 59 2.00 -8.53 1.64
C LYS A 59 3.22 -8.56 2.54
N ALA A 60 3.52 -9.71 3.12
CA ALA A 60 4.63 -9.90 4.03
C ALA A 60 5.75 -10.73 3.37
N ASN A 61 6.50 -10.13 2.44
CA ASN A 61 7.51 -10.85 1.64
C ASN A 61 8.53 -11.64 2.48
N LEU A 62 8.99 -11.07 3.60
CA LEU A 62 9.92 -11.77 4.49
C LEU A 62 9.26 -12.99 5.14
N LEU A 63 8.04 -12.84 5.65
CA LEU A 63 7.29 -13.94 6.27
C LEU A 63 6.93 -15.02 5.25
N THR A 64 6.60 -14.62 4.00
CA THR A 64 6.43 -15.54 2.88
C THR A 64 7.65 -16.45 2.74
N ARG A 65 8.86 -15.88 2.74
CA ARG A 65 10.10 -16.68 2.64
C ARG A 65 10.39 -17.51 3.88
N LEU A 66 10.09 -16.99 5.08
CA LEU A 66 10.21 -17.78 6.31
C LEU A 66 9.26 -18.99 6.34
N HIS A 67 8.13 -18.93 5.63
CA HIS A 67 7.22 -20.07 5.45
C HIS A 67 7.65 -21.03 4.32
N GLY A 68 8.81 -20.81 3.70
CA GLY A 68 9.33 -21.66 2.62
C GLY A 68 8.57 -21.50 1.29
N LEU A 69 7.74 -20.47 1.15
CA LEU A 69 6.99 -20.22 -0.07
C LEU A 69 7.83 -19.50 -1.13
N ASP A 70 7.62 -19.87 -2.40
CA ASP A 70 8.24 -19.22 -3.56
C ASP A 70 7.19 -18.62 -4.50
N GLU A 71 7.24 -17.31 -4.63
CA GLU A 71 6.30 -16.51 -5.42
C GLU A 71 6.45 -16.68 -6.93
N LEU A 72 7.52 -17.34 -7.39
CA LEU A 72 7.77 -17.58 -8.82
C LEU A 72 7.42 -19.01 -9.24
N VAL A 73 7.13 -19.90 -8.29
CA VAL A 73 6.94 -21.34 -8.55
C VAL A 73 5.57 -21.84 -8.08
N GLY A 74 4.85 -21.08 -7.24
CA GLY A 74 3.55 -21.46 -6.68
C GLY A 74 2.32 -20.94 -7.45
N PRO A 75 1.11 -21.47 -7.15
CA PRO A 75 -0.14 -20.89 -7.60
C PRO A 75 -0.34 -19.46 -7.06
N VAL A 76 -0.78 -18.53 -7.91
CA VAL A 76 -0.86 -17.09 -7.61
C VAL A 76 -1.68 -16.77 -6.34
N ASP A 77 -2.67 -17.60 -6.03
CA ASP A 77 -3.57 -17.46 -4.90
C ASP A 77 -2.97 -17.87 -3.54
N THR A 78 -1.92 -18.70 -3.54
CA THR A 78 -1.30 -19.28 -2.32
C THR A 78 0.17 -18.96 -2.16
N GLN A 79 0.79 -18.29 -3.13
CA GLN A 79 2.23 -18.08 -3.17
C GLN A 79 2.78 -17.04 -2.17
N SER A 80 1.92 -16.23 -1.54
CA SER A 80 2.35 -15.12 -0.68
C SER A 80 1.56 -15.04 0.62
N VAL A 81 2.25 -14.71 1.71
CA VAL A 81 1.63 -14.41 3.00
C VAL A 81 1.18 -12.95 3.02
N TYR A 82 -0.03 -12.73 3.54
CA TYR A 82 -0.57 -11.40 3.81
C TYR A 82 -0.96 -11.28 5.30
N VAL A 83 -0.75 -10.10 5.87
CA VAL A 83 -1.07 -9.76 7.27
C VAL A 83 -1.89 -8.48 7.34
N THR A 84 -2.51 -8.21 8.49
CA THR A 84 -3.29 -6.99 8.81
C THR A 84 -2.88 -6.47 10.17
#